data_AF-V4BHY5-F1
#
_entry.id   AF-V4BHY5-F1
#
_cell.length_a   1.000
_cell.length_b   1.000
_cell.length_c   1.000
_cell.angle_alpha   90.00
_cell.angle_beta   90.00
_cell.angle_gamma   90.00
#
_symmetry.space_group_name_H-M   'P 1'
#
loop_
_entity.id
_entity.type
_entity.pdbx_description
1 polymer ?
#
loop_
_entity_poly.entity_id
_entity_poly.type
_entity_poly.pdbx_seq_one_letter_code
_entity_poly.pdbx_strand_id
1 'polypeptide(L)' 'GPTKITLNDFVRMIFEEKCEKVLMLTNLIESGKYKCERYWPLEEKQDFGNITVKLVKETIRSYYVKRTLSLINTKV' A
#
# COMPACT_ATOMS: atom_id res chain seq x y z
N GLY A 1 -4.45 7.84 6.52
CA GLY A 1 -3.62 7.43 5.37
C GLY A 1 -4.24 7.96 4.10
N PRO A 2 -3.92 7.40 2.92
CA PRO A 2 -4.57 7.83 1.68
C PRO A 2 -6.10 7.68 1.75
N THR A 3 -6.79 8.55 1.01
CA THR A 3 -8.24 8.48 0.78
C THR A 3 -8.50 7.78 -0.55
N LYS A 4 -9.77 7.51 -0.88
CA LYS A 4 -10.12 6.90 -2.18
C LYS A 4 -9.65 7.73 -3.37
N ILE A 5 -9.69 9.05 -3.23
CA ILE A 5 -9.32 10.00 -4.28
C ILE A 5 -7.80 10.04 -4.45
N THR A 6 -7.05 9.98 -3.34
CA THR A 6 -5.58 10.13 -3.33
C THR A 6 -4.82 8.80 -3.33
N LEU A 7 -5.51 7.67 -3.49
CA LEU A 7 -4.92 6.34 -3.39
C LEU A 7 -3.82 6.10 -4.43
N ASN A 8 -4.10 6.45 -5.69
CA ASN A 8 -3.13 6.30 -6.78
C ASN A 8 -1.96 7.29 -6.64
N ASP A 9 -2.24 8.51 -6.19
CA ASP A 9 -1.20 9.53 -5.97
C ASP A 9 -0.24 9.11 -4.85
N PHE A 10 -0.76 8.47 -3.79
CA PHE A 10 0.06 7.97 -2.70
C PHE A 10 1.02 6.86 -3.15
N VAL A 11 0.53 5.90 -3.96
CA VAL A 11 1.39 4.85 -4.53
C VAL A 11 2.40 5.44 -5.52
N ARG A 12 1.99 6.44 -6.31
CA ARG A 12 2.89 7.17 -7.21
C ARG A 12 3.99 7.89 -6.44
N MET A 13 3.66 8.61 -5.37
CA MET A 13 4.63 9.27 -4.50
C MET A 13 5.65 8.27 -3.93
N ILE A 14 5.20 7.10 -3.45
CA ILE A 14 6.13 6.07 -2.93
C ILE A 14 7.15 5.68 -3.99
N PHE A 15 6.70 5.50 -5.23
CA PHE A 15 7.56 5.11 -6.35
C PHE A 15 8.52 6.23 -6.79
N GLU A 16 7.99 7.43 -7.05
CA GLU A 16 8.74 8.58 -7.57
C GLU A 16 9.78 9.08 -6.56
N GLU A 17 9.41 9.19 -5.29
CA GLU A 17 10.29 9.62 -4.19
C GLU A 17 11.20 8.50 -3.67
N LYS A 18 11.16 7.31 -4.30
CA LYS A 18 11.97 6.14 -3.92
C LYS A 18 11.84 5.79 -2.43
N CYS A 19 10.63 5.89 -1.90
CA CYS A 19 10.34 5.60 -0.50
C CYS A 19 10.53 4.09 -0.22
N GLU A 20 11.59 3.73 0.49
CA GLU A 20 11.87 2.32 0.80
C GLU A 20 10.93 1.72 1.86
N LYS A 21 10.38 2.55 2.75
CA LYS A 21 9.56 2.09 3.88
C LYS A 21 8.36 2.99 4.10
N VAL A 22 7.22 2.33 4.34
CA VAL A 22 5.98 2.97 4.77
C VAL A 22 5.62 2.41 6.15
N LEU A 23 5.50 3.29 7.15
CA LEU A 23 5.04 2.92 8.49
C LEU A 23 3.57 3.25 8.62
N MET A 24 2.73 2.22 8.61
CA MET A 24 1.29 2.35 8.86
C MET A 24 1.00 2.12 10.34
N LEU A 25 0.53 3.17 11.02
CA LEU A 25 0.27 3.15 12.47
C LEU A 25 -1.23 3.04 12.82
N THR A 26 -2.07 2.67 11.86
CA THR A 26 -3.52 2.56 12.01
C THR A 26 -4.04 1.36 11.22
N ASN A 27 -5.14 0.77 11.66
CA ASN A 27 -5.87 -0.22 10.86
C ASN A 27 -6.69 0.46 9.76
N LEU A 28 -7.22 -0.31 8.81
CA LEU A 28 -8.12 0.24 7.78
C LEU A 28 -9.42 0.77 8.41
N ILE A 29 -9.94 0.05 9.40
CA ILE A 29 -11.14 0.38 10.16
C ILE A 29 -10.80 0.31 11.64
N GLU A 30 -11.19 1.33 12.41
CA GLU A 30 -11.03 1.38 13.87
C GLU A 30 -12.33 1.86 14.50
N SER A 31 -12.84 1.13 15.49
CA SER A 31 -14.11 1.45 16.17
C SER A 31 -15.27 1.69 15.17
N GLY A 32 -15.34 0.86 14.11
CA GLY A 32 -16.36 0.97 13.06
C GLY A 32 -16.18 2.11 12.06
N LYS A 33 -15.12 2.92 12.18
CA LYS A 33 -14.86 4.06 11.29
C LYS A 33 -13.70 3.75 10.34
N TYR A 34 -13.87 4.05 9.05
CA TYR A 34 -12.80 3.99 8.07
C TYR A 34 -11.72 5.03 8.39
N LYS A 35 -10.46 4.60 8.47
CA LYS A 35 -9.29 5.43 8.81
C LYS A 35 -8.29 5.55 7.66
N CYS A 36 -8.21 4.52 6.83
CA CYS A 36 -7.23 4.46 5.76
C CYS A 36 -7.73 3.57 4.62
N GLU A 37 -7.51 4.00 3.38
CA GLU A 37 -7.64 3.10 2.25
C GLU A 37 -6.46 2.14 2.18
N ARG A 38 -6.74 0.93 1.67
CA ARG A 38 -5.72 -0.09 1.47
C ARG A 38 -4.95 0.20 0.19
N TYR A 39 -3.68 0.57 0.33
CA TYR A 39 -2.77 0.89 -0.77
C TYR A 39 -1.83 -0.26 -1.17
N TRP A 40 -2.21 -1.48 -0.81
CA TRP A 40 -1.52 -2.73 -1.17
C TRP A 40 -2.56 -3.78 -1.62
N PRO A 41 -2.18 -4.78 -2.42
CA PRO A 41 -3.13 -5.76 -2.94
C PRO A 41 -3.69 -6.66 -1.83
N LEU A 42 -4.93 -7.13 -2.02
CA LEU A 42 -5.50 -8.22 -1.20
C LEU A 42 -4.92 -9.58 -1.60
N GLU A 43 -4.68 -9.76 -2.89
CA GLU A 43 -4.12 -10.97 -3.49
C GLU A 43 -2.66 -10.72 -3.92
N GLU A 44 -2.20 -11.33 -5.01
CA GLU A 44 -0.81 -11.27 -5.46
C GLU A 44 -0.42 -9.87 -5.96
N LYS A 45 -1.28 -9.20 -6.72
CA LYS A 45 -0.99 -7.91 -7.35
C LYS A 45 -2.23 -7.04 -7.54
N GLN A 46 -2.02 -5.73 -7.60
CA GLN A 46 -3.07 -4.75 -7.91
C GLN A 46 -2.44 -3.53 -8.59
N ASP A 47 -3.16 -2.95 -9.54
CA ASP A 47 -2.74 -1.74 -10.24
C ASP A 47 -3.29 -0.49 -9.54
N PHE A 48 -2.42 0.51 -9.37
CA PHE A 48 -2.70 1.82 -8.83
C PHE A 48 -2.28 2.87 -9.85
N GLY A 49 -3.18 3.16 -10.79
CA GLY A 49 -2.84 3.93 -11.99
C GLY A 49 -1.84 3.17 -12.86
N ASN A 50 -0.65 3.73 -13.07
CA ASN A 50 0.42 3.13 -13.89
C ASN A 50 1.43 2.34 -13.07
N ILE A 51 1.14 2.04 -11.80
CA ILE A 51 2.05 1.29 -10.93
C ILE A 51 1.36 0.01 -10.50
N THR A 52 1.92 -1.13 -10.89
CA THR A 52 1.53 -2.43 -10.36
C THR A 52 2.26 -2.66 -9.04
N VAL A 53 1.51 -2.83 -7.96
CA VAL A 53 2.03 -3.22 -6.65
C VAL A 53 1.81 -4.73 -6.48
N LYS A 54 2.90 -5.46 -6.21
CA LYS A 54 2.87 -6.90 -5.92
C LYS A 54 3.21 -7.17 -4.46
N LEU A 55 2.45 -8.05 -3.82
CA LEU A 55 2.78 -8.55 -2.48
C LEU A 55 3.75 -9.73 -2.60
N VAL A 56 5.01 -9.48 -2.26
CA VAL A 56 6.08 -10.50 -2.34
C VAL A 56 6.08 -11.38 -1.08
N LYS A 57 5.88 -10.78 0.09
CA LYS A 57 5.86 -11.48 1.37
C LYS A 57 5.01 -10.75 2.38
N GLU A 58 4.23 -11.50 3.14
CA GLU A 58 3.58 -11.03 4.34
C GLU A 58 4.09 -11.80 5.55
N THR A 59 4.30 -11.11 6.67
CA THR A 59 4.69 -11.73 7.93
C THR A 59 3.91 -11.08 9.05
N ILE A 60 3.00 -11.86 9.62
CA ILE A 60 2.18 -11.46 10.77
C ILE A 60 3.01 -11.65 12.04
N ARG A 61 3.02 -10.63 12.90
CA ARG A 61 3.63 -10.67 14.22
C ARG A 61 2.60 -10.21 15.25
N SER A 62 2.90 -10.40 16.53
CA SER A 62 1.94 -10.14 17.61
C SER A 62 1.40 -8.71 17.67
N TYR A 63 2.18 -7.73 17.21
CA TYR A 63 1.83 -6.31 17.31
C TYR A 63 1.78 -5.57 15.97
N TYR A 64 2.22 -6.20 14.88
CA TYR A 64 2.25 -5.56 13.56
C TYR A 64 2.31 -6.59 12.44
N VAL A 65 2.00 -6.16 11.22
CA VAL A 65 2.16 -6.94 10.01
C VAL A 65 3.25 -6.30 9.16
N LYS A 66 4.25 -7.09 8.73
CA LYS A 66 5.27 -6.64 7.78
C LYS A 66 4.90 -7.16 6.39
N ARG A 67 4.78 -6.24 5.43
CA ARG A 67 4.61 -6.56 4.00
C ARG A 67 5.84 -6.13 3.23
N THR A 68 6.36 -7.02 2.39
CA THR A 68 7.37 -6.71 1.38
C THR A 68 6.65 -6.57 0.05
N LEU A 69 6.76 -5.39 -0.56
CA LEU A 69 6.06 -5.03 -1.79
C LEU A 69 7.08 -4.79 -2.92
N SER A 70 6.71 -5.15 -4.14
CA SER A 70 7.43 -4.77 -5.36
C SER A 70 6.55 -3.83 -6.17
N LEU A 71 7.10 -2.69 -6.57
CA LEU A 71 6.41 -1.68 -7.35
C LEU A 71 7.03 -1.61 -8.74
N ILE A 72 6.20 -1.72 -9.78
CA ILE A 72 6.64 -1.71 -11.19
C ILE A 72 5.80 -0.67 -11.93
N ASN A 73 6.45 0.29 -12.59
CA ASN A 73 5.76 1.21 -13.48
C ASN A 73 5.44 0.49 -14.80
N THR A 74 4.16 0.48 -15.18
CA THR A 74 3.65 -0.21 -16.38
C THR A 74 3.65 0.67 -17.63
N LYS A 75 3.87 1.99 -17.48
CA LYS A 75 4.23 2.85 -18.60
C LYS A 75 5.71 2.67 -18.91
N VAL A 76 6.01 1.67 -19.72
CA VAL A 76 7.25 1.62 -20.51
C VAL A 76 6.99 2.33 -21.82
#